data_AF-C5CIC7-F1
#
_entry.id   AF-C5CIC7-F1
#
_cell.length_a   1.000
_cell.length_b   1.000
_cell.length_c   1.000
_cell.angle_alpha   90.00
_cell.angle_beta   90.00
_cell.angle_gamma   90.00
#
_symmetry.space_group_name_H-M   'P 1'
#
loop_
_entity.id
_entity.type
_entity.pdbx_description
1 polymer ?
#
loop_
_entity_poly.entity_id
_entity_poly.type
_entity_poly.pdbx_seq_one_letter_code
_entity_poly.pdbx_strand_id
1 'polypeptide(L)'
;MRKALILALVMVMVVSTVSLSRVTLDTLTFYTIDLETGNSSIFPIAYFTFEPIKGIGIRLEDYLALSHDTLNLGPISLMKPRLYYGYYYGNDLSIKIGNFRSKYYNTRKINFLRVGGFYDYNYGAEVKYDYGNFTFLGRYNYDSYNSEHQYGGMISYKTKSSALAFYGMVKGTTYDLSVDGSLKVKLGPVSSEIFGAVAVYGSSPFSAPPTYLIGALADWNKISAGIQYANQGSWSIKYDYSDPNKYSEWVLNTFVDYYFTSDISVGFFLDVNPTGYNYGTKFKLNDLELLVSNGDVDGGMDGIQRLELSYSNYFSIDLEKSFKALIRSTKKLPKIAEIKKTAKVGDTVTIRGIVAVDTGVMGNNVTYVVDETGGYMVWGRNAAGLKAGDEVIITGYIKEYYGILEIVTNSVEKIASGKKIPIIPVRALDVFSGKYESALVKITGTVMEVQKYSIMVKDDSGVIKVYAKKGTNVSFEDISFGQKITVIGIVSLFKGEWEIIPRSQADIQ
;
A
#
# COMPACT_ATOMS: atom_id res chain seq x y z
N MET A 1 22.52 6.38 4.96
CA MET A 1 21.98 7.45 4.08
C MET A 1 21.85 7.01 2.61
N ARG A 2 22.94 6.59 1.92
CA ARG A 2 22.88 6.17 0.50
C ARG A 2 21.97 4.96 0.22
N LYS A 3 21.96 3.91 1.05
CA LYS A 3 21.20 2.66 0.78
C LYS A 3 19.66 2.82 0.84
N ALA A 4 19.13 3.60 1.79
CA ALA A 4 17.69 3.85 1.92
C ALA A 4 17.16 4.82 0.84
N LEU A 5 17.97 5.83 0.48
CA LEU A 5 17.66 6.74 -0.63
C LEU A 5 17.64 6.00 -1.97
N ILE A 6 18.54 5.02 -2.16
CA ILE A 6 18.57 4.15 -3.34
C ILE A 6 17.33 3.26 -3.40
N LEU A 7 16.86 2.68 -2.29
CA LEU A 7 15.64 1.86 -2.28
C LEU A 7 14.38 2.66 -2.65
N ALA A 8 14.26 3.88 -2.11
CA ALA A 8 13.20 4.82 -2.48
C ALA A 8 13.33 5.28 -3.95
N LEU A 9 14.55 5.54 -4.44
CA LEU A 9 14.81 5.87 -5.85
C LEU A 9 14.53 4.70 -6.80
N VAL A 10 14.81 3.46 -6.40
CA VAL A 10 14.50 2.26 -7.19
C VAL A 10 12.99 2.03 -7.22
N MET A 11 12.28 2.20 -6.09
CA MET A 11 10.80 2.19 -6.09
C MET A 11 10.22 3.28 -6.99
N VAL A 12 10.79 4.48 -7.03
CA VAL A 12 10.30 5.57 -7.89
C VAL A 12 10.65 5.34 -9.37
N MET A 13 11.84 4.79 -9.68
CA MET A 13 12.24 4.51 -11.07
C MET A 13 11.44 3.37 -11.70
N VAL A 14 11.16 2.29 -10.96
CA VAL A 14 10.39 1.14 -11.48
C VAL A 14 8.93 1.51 -11.78
N VAL A 15 8.36 2.51 -11.11
CA VAL A 15 6.93 2.84 -11.26
C VAL A 15 6.66 3.91 -12.31
N SER A 16 7.69 4.53 -12.90
CA SER A 16 7.50 5.55 -13.93
C SER A 16 6.92 5.01 -15.25
N THR A 17 6.92 3.68 -15.45
CA THR A 17 6.48 3.03 -16.71
C THR A 17 5.49 1.88 -16.54
N VAL A 18 5.15 1.45 -15.32
CA VAL A 18 4.30 0.27 -15.07
C VAL A 18 3.04 0.66 -14.30
N SER A 19 1.87 0.19 -14.74
CA SER A 19 0.65 0.26 -13.94
C SER A 19 0.85 -0.56 -12.66
N LEU A 20 0.88 0.10 -11.51
CA LEU A 20 0.93 -0.58 -10.20
C LEU A 20 -0.14 -1.67 -10.12
N SER A 21 0.24 -2.87 -9.71
CA SER A 21 -0.67 -4.02 -9.59
C SER A 21 -1.44 -4.04 -8.27
N ARG A 22 -0.78 -3.68 -7.15
CA ARG A 22 -1.42 -3.58 -5.84
C ARG A 22 -0.57 -2.74 -4.89
N VAL A 23 -1.21 -1.80 -4.18
CA VAL A 23 -0.63 -1.13 -3.01
C VAL A 23 -1.68 -1.08 -1.92
N THR A 24 -1.49 -1.84 -0.83
CA THR A 24 -2.49 -1.93 0.26
C THR A 24 -1.87 -1.74 1.63
N LEU A 25 -2.66 -1.16 2.52
CA LEU A 25 -2.44 -1.21 3.96
C LEU A 25 -3.59 -2.02 4.58
N ASP A 26 -3.27 -3.19 5.09
CA ASP A 26 -4.22 -4.13 5.67
C ASP A 26 -4.01 -4.23 7.18
N THR A 27 -5.07 -4.37 7.96
CA THR A 27 -5.01 -4.58 9.40
C THR A 27 -5.86 -5.78 9.80
N LEU A 28 -5.28 -6.71 10.56
CA LEU A 28 -5.97 -7.81 11.21
C LEU A 28 -5.89 -7.59 12.72
N THR A 29 -7.02 -7.49 13.40
CA THR A 29 -7.02 -7.31 14.87
C THR A 29 -7.77 -8.45 15.52
N PHE A 30 -7.13 -9.07 16.50
CA PHE A 30 -7.75 -10.02 17.42
C PHE A 30 -8.13 -9.29 18.71
N TYR A 31 -9.37 -9.48 19.15
CA TYR A 31 -9.90 -8.97 20.40
C TYR A 31 -10.28 -10.16 21.25
N THR A 32 -9.69 -10.26 22.43
CA THR A 32 -10.03 -11.27 23.43
C THR A 32 -10.32 -10.55 24.74
N ILE A 33 -11.47 -10.82 25.35
CA ILE A 33 -11.94 -10.16 26.57
C ILE A 33 -12.36 -11.22 27.57
N ASP A 34 -11.78 -11.17 28.76
CA ASP A 34 -12.30 -11.86 29.94
C ASP A 34 -13.51 -11.09 30.48
N LEU A 35 -14.69 -11.67 30.37
CA LEU A 35 -15.93 -11.06 30.83
C LEU A 35 -16.11 -11.17 32.35
N GLU A 36 -15.32 -11.98 33.07
CA GLU A 36 -15.35 -12.00 34.54
C GLU A 36 -14.62 -10.79 35.13
N THR A 37 -13.44 -10.47 34.59
CA THR A 37 -12.56 -9.42 35.14
C THR A 37 -12.61 -8.11 34.35
N GLY A 38 -13.04 -8.14 33.09
CA GLY A 38 -12.93 -7.03 32.14
C GLY A 38 -11.54 -6.87 31.53
N ASN A 39 -10.58 -7.76 31.86
CA ASN A 39 -9.26 -7.76 31.22
C ASN A 39 -9.39 -8.07 29.73
N SER A 40 -8.52 -7.49 28.91
CA SER A 40 -8.55 -7.70 27.47
C SER A 40 -7.17 -7.80 26.86
N SER A 41 -7.03 -8.71 25.89
CA SER A 41 -5.89 -8.79 24.98
C SER A 41 -6.33 -8.33 23.60
N ILE A 42 -5.79 -7.19 23.14
CA ILE A 42 -6.07 -6.63 21.81
C ILE A 42 -4.77 -6.68 20.99
N PHE A 43 -4.75 -7.49 19.94
CA PHE A 43 -3.55 -7.77 19.16
C PHE A 43 -3.70 -7.37 17.68
N PRO A 44 -3.50 -6.08 17.35
CA PRO A 44 -3.53 -5.57 15.99
C PRO A 44 -2.22 -5.91 15.23
N ILE A 45 -2.39 -6.38 13.99
CA ILE A 45 -1.32 -6.68 13.04
C ILE A 45 -1.54 -5.82 11.80
N ALA A 46 -0.53 -5.05 11.39
CA ALA A 46 -0.55 -4.27 10.17
C ALA A 46 0.30 -4.90 9.09
N TYR A 47 -0.19 -4.86 7.85
CA TYR A 47 0.50 -5.31 6.65
C TYR A 47 0.52 -4.19 5.63
N PHE A 48 1.71 -3.77 5.22
CA PHE A 48 1.86 -2.92 4.04
C PHE A 48 2.38 -3.77 2.88
N THR A 49 1.62 -3.82 1.78
CA THR A 49 2.02 -4.53 0.57
C THR A 49 2.23 -3.53 -0.56
N PHE A 50 3.40 -3.57 -1.18
CA PHE A 50 3.72 -2.85 -2.40
C PHE A 50 4.10 -3.84 -3.50
N GLU A 51 3.20 -4.04 -4.46
CA GLU A 51 3.35 -4.98 -5.57
C GLU A 51 3.24 -4.20 -6.89
N PRO A 52 4.38 -3.70 -7.42
CA PRO A 52 4.37 -2.93 -8.65
C PRO A 52 4.03 -3.80 -9.87
N ILE A 53 4.43 -5.08 -9.86
CA ILE A 53 4.16 -6.06 -10.91
C ILE A 53 3.48 -7.25 -10.24
N LYS A 54 2.41 -7.79 -10.84
CA LYS A 54 1.69 -8.93 -10.28
C LYS A 54 2.65 -10.04 -9.86
N GLY A 55 2.59 -10.42 -8.58
CA GLY A 55 3.45 -11.45 -7.99
C GLY A 55 4.87 -11.01 -7.63
N ILE A 56 5.34 -9.80 -7.97
CA ILE A 56 6.64 -9.27 -7.52
C ILE A 56 6.39 -8.07 -6.61
N GLY A 57 6.77 -8.18 -5.35
CA GLY A 57 6.52 -7.10 -4.39
C GLY A 57 7.37 -7.14 -3.15
N ILE A 58 7.10 -6.17 -2.28
CA ILE A 58 7.64 -6.07 -0.93
C ILE A 58 6.46 -6.08 0.04
N ARG A 59 6.60 -6.81 1.14
CA ARG A 59 5.67 -6.77 2.26
C ARG A 59 6.39 -6.37 3.53
N LEU A 60 5.77 -5.45 4.27
CA LEU A 60 6.13 -5.08 5.63
C LEU A 60 4.99 -5.52 6.55
N GLU A 61 5.32 -6.10 7.70
CA GLU A 61 4.35 -6.57 8.69
C GLU A 61 4.85 -6.23 10.10
N ASP A 62 3.92 -5.78 10.96
CA ASP A 62 4.21 -5.52 12.36
C ASP A 62 3.00 -5.79 13.27
N TYR A 63 3.30 -6.12 14.52
CA TYR A 63 2.37 -6.35 15.62
C TYR A 63 2.30 -5.06 16.47
N LEU A 64 1.28 -4.23 16.25
CA LEU A 64 1.25 -2.85 16.75
C LEU A 64 1.11 -2.73 18.27
N ALA A 65 0.63 -3.78 18.95
CA ALA A 65 0.54 -3.81 20.41
C ALA A 65 1.89 -4.05 21.12
N LEU A 66 2.93 -4.43 20.37
CA LEU A 66 4.23 -4.74 20.96
C LEU A 66 5.20 -3.57 20.82
N SER A 67 6.19 -3.50 21.71
CA SER A 67 7.31 -2.57 21.56
C SER A 67 8.01 -2.82 20.22
N HIS A 68 8.39 -1.73 19.54
CA HIS A 68 9.05 -1.76 18.25
C HIS A 68 10.29 -0.88 18.25
N ASP A 69 11.30 -1.32 17.50
CA ASP A 69 12.48 -0.51 17.23
C ASP A 69 12.14 0.64 16.28
N THR A 70 12.91 1.72 16.34
CA THR A 70 12.82 2.83 15.38
C THR A 70 13.98 2.79 14.37
N LEU A 71 13.65 2.89 13.09
CA LEU A 71 14.56 3.17 11.99
C LEU A 71 14.67 4.70 11.81
N ASN A 72 15.83 5.26 12.14
CA ASN A 72 16.10 6.68 11.96
C ASN A 72 16.60 6.98 10.53
N LEU A 73 15.85 7.81 9.80
CA LEU A 73 16.15 8.32 8.46
C LEU A 73 16.39 9.83 8.50
N GLY A 74 17.56 10.24 8.99
CA GLY A 74 17.89 11.66 9.19
C GLY A 74 17.00 12.26 10.27
N PRO A 75 16.20 13.31 9.99
CA PRO A 75 15.29 13.90 10.97
C PRO A 75 13.99 13.11 11.18
N ILE A 76 13.72 12.08 10.38
CA ILE A 76 12.49 11.29 10.45
C ILE A 76 12.80 9.96 11.14
N SER A 77 12.04 9.61 12.18
CA SER A 77 12.08 8.29 12.81
C SER A 77 10.86 7.49 12.36
N LEU A 78 11.08 6.32 11.76
CA LEU A 78 10.02 5.40 11.35
C LEU A 78 10.06 4.16 12.24
N MET A 79 8.93 3.49 12.43
CA MET A 79 8.94 2.15 13.02
C MET A 79 9.73 1.19 12.11
N LYS A 80 10.62 0.39 12.70
CA LYS A 80 11.26 -0.73 12.02
C LYS A 80 10.27 -1.91 12.05
N PRO A 81 9.73 -2.32 10.88
CA PRO A 81 8.76 -3.41 10.85
C PRO A 81 9.39 -4.70 11.36
N ARG A 82 8.66 -5.47 12.19
CA ARG A 82 9.09 -6.81 12.64
C ARG A 82 9.43 -7.73 11.49
N LEU A 83 8.61 -7.72 10.43
CA LEU A 83 8.81 -8.52 9.24
C LEU A 83 8.88 -7.62 8.01
N TYR A 84 9.84 -7.88 7.14
CA TYR A 84 10.08 -7.14 5.92
C TYR A 84 10.74 -8.06 4.89
N TYR A 85 10.07 -8.29 3.76
CA TYR A 85 10.60 -9.19 2.76
C TYR A 85 10.16 -8.81 1.35
N GLY A 86 11.05 -9.04 0.41
CA GLY A 86 10.72 -9.09 -1.01
C GLY A 86 10.20 -10.47 -1.37
N TYR A 87 9.29 -10.54 -2.33
CA TYR A 87 8.76 -11.79 -2.84
C TYR A 87 8.63 -11.80 -4.35
N TYR A 88 8.72 -13.02 -4.89
CA TYR A 88 8.24 -13.39 -6.22
C TYR A 88 7.25 -14.55 -6.05
N TYR A 89 6.06 -14.44 -6.61
CA TYR A 89 5.02 -15.46 -6.65
C TYR A 89 4.60 -15.68 -8.11
N GLY A 90 5.25 -16.63 -8.78
CA GLY A 90 4.81 -17.16 -10.06
C GLY A 90 3.82 -18.33 -9.88
N ASN A 91 3.49 -19.01 -10.99
CA ASN A 91 2.57 -20.15 -10.98
C ASN A 91 3.14 -21.34 -10.19
N ASP A 92 4.36 -21.74 -10.53
CA ASP A 92 5.01 -22.93 -9.95
C ASP A 92 6.21 -22.57 -9.05
N LEU A 93 6.78 -21.37 -9.23
CA LEU A 93 7.95 -20.92 -8.48
C LEU A 93 7.57 -19.75 -7.58
N SER A 94 7.98 -19.82 -6.33
CA SER A 94 7.94 -18.69 -5.41
C SER A 94 9.25 -18.51 -4.66
N ILE A 95 9.59 -17.25 -4.41
CA ILE A 95 10.80 -16.84 -3.71
C ILE A 95 10.41 -15.81 -2.66
N LYS A 96 10.97 -15.92 -1.46
CA LYS A 96 10.93 -14.87 -0.42
C LYS A 96 12.34 -14.59 0.06
N ILE A 97 12.69 -13.32 0.23
CA ILE A 97 14.00 -12.90 0.74
C ILE A 97 13.80 -11.73 1.71
N GLY A 98 14.37 -11.83 2.91
CA GLY A 98 14.28 -10.81 3.95
C GLY A 98 14.00 -11.42 5.32
N ASN A 99 13.29 -10.69 6.18
CA ASN A 99 12.78 -11.19 7.46
C ASN A 99 11.28 -11.49 7.35
N PHE A 100 10.89 -12.75 7.47
CA PHE A 100 9.50 -13.18 7.29
C PHE A 100 9.16 -14.38 8.16
N ARG A 101 7.87 -14.72 8.26
CA ARG A 101 7.41 -15.92 8.95
C ARG A 101 7.17 -17.05 7.94
N SER A 102 7.91 -18.14 8.09
CA SER A 102 7.68 -19.38 7.34
C SER A 102 6.40 -20.05 7.87
N LYS A 103 5.56 -20.61 6.98
CA LYS A 103 4.27 -21.20 7.35
C LYS A 103 3.95 -22.43 6.49
N TYR A 104 4.54 -23.58 6.83
CA TYR A 104 4.34 -24.86 6.17
C TYR A 104 4.16 -25.96 7.22
N TYR A 105 2.96 -26.54 7.26
CA TYR A 105 2.55 -27.59 8.20
C TYR A 105 1.25 -28.22 7.68
N ASN A 106 0.94 -29.43 8.15
CA ASN A 106 -0.33 -30.11 7.89
C ASN A 106 -1.21 -30.30 9.14
N THR A 107 -0.63 -30.18 10.35
CA THR A 107 -1.25 -30.68 11.60
C THR A 107 -1.70 -29.59 12.57
N ARG A 108 -1.57 -28.30 12.23
CA ARG A 108 -2.08 -27.18 13.05
C ARG A 108 -3.61 -27.11 12.96
N LYS A 109 -4.31 -27.91 13.78
CA LYS A 109 -5.77 -28.14 13.71
C LYS A 109 -6.51 -27.68 14.98
N ILE A 110 -6.47 -28.48 16.05
CA ILE A 110 -7.21 -28.19 17.30
C ILE A 110 -6.35 -27.28 18.20
N ASN A 111 -6.94 -26.22 18.73
CA ASN A 111 -6.29 -25.18 19.55
C ASN A 111 -5.02 -24.58 18.91
N PHE A 112 -4.92 -24.66 17.58
CA PHE A 112 -3.72 -24.27 16.82
C PHE A 112 -2.42 -24.94 17.31
N LEU A 113 -2.52 -26.09 17.96
CA LEU A 113 -1.38 -26.89 18.40
C LEU A 113 -0.64 -27.46 17.18
N ARG A 114 0.69 -27.45 17.22
CA ARG A 114 1.54 -28.08 16.20
C ARG A 114 2.72 -28.86 16.79
N VAL A 115 3.17 -29.85 16.03
CA VAL A 115 4.44 -30.56 16.22
C VAL A 115 5.21 -30.54 14.90
N GLY A 116 6.45 -30.07 14.92
CA GLY A 116 7.28 -29.93 13.73
C GLY A 116 6.82 -28.86 12.74
N GLY A 117 7.13 -29.09 11.46
CA GLY A 117 6.88 -28.18 10.35
C GLY A 117 7.70 -26.90 10.41
N PHE A 118 7.53 -26.03 9.40
CA PHE A 118 8.11 -24.68 9.40
C PHE A 118 7.05 -23.68 9.82
N TYR A 119 7.15 -23.20 11.06
CA TYR A 119 6.29 -22.14 11.59
C TYR A 119 7.07 -21.22 12.54
N ASP A 120 8.03 -20.52 11.97
CA ASP A 120 9.07 -19.79 12.67
C ASP A 120 9.52 -18.57 11.85
N TYR A 121 10.28 -17.69 12.50
CA TYR A 121 10.89 -16.54 11.83
C TYR A 121 12.06 -16.99 10.96
N ASN A 122 12.17 -16.37 9.80
CA ASN A 122 13.25 -16.58 8.86
C ASN A 122 13.83 -15.24 8.45
N TYR A 123 15.08 -15.00 8.84
CA TYR A 123 15.89 -13.92 8.31
C TYR A 123 16.86 -14.48 7.27
N GLY A 124 16.41 -14.54 6.02
CA GLY A 124 17.13 -15.23 4.97
C GLY A 124 16.31 -15.36 3.69
N ALA A 125 16.26 -16.56 3.14
CA ALA A 125 15.59 -16.83 1.87
C ALA A 125 14.84 -18.16 1.87
N GLU A 126 13.74 -18.20 1.14
CA GLU A 126 13.01 -19.42 0.76
C GLU A 126 12.80 -19.44 -0.75
N VAL A 127 13.03 -20.61 -1.35
CA VAL A 127 12.67 -20.89 -2.73
C VAL A 127 11.79 -22.13 -2.72
N LYS A 128 10.57 -22.00 -3.25
CA LYS A 128 9.59 -23.08 -3.32
C LYS A 128 9.20 -23.32 -4.78
N TYR A 129 9.27 -24.57 -5.21
CA TYR A 129 8.91 -25.02 -6.54
C TYR A 129 7.83 -26.11 -6.46
N ASP A 130 6.71 -25.89 -7.13
CA ASP A 130 5.58 -26.82 -7.23
C ASP A 130 5.68 -27.58 -8.56
N TYR A 131 5.55 -28.90 -8.54
CA TYR A 131 5.55 -29.76 -9.72
C TYR A 131 4.48 -30.85 -9.58
N GLY A 132 3.33 -30.63 -10.23
CA GLY A 132 2.16 -31.49 -10.07
C GLY A 132 1.67 -31.49 -8.61
N ASN A 133 1.64 -32.67 -7.99
CA ASN A 133 1.25 -32.83 -6.58
C ASN A 133 2.43 -32.67 -5.61
N PHE A 134 3.66 -32.45 -6.11
CA PHE A 134 4.84 -32.28 -5.28
C PHE A 134 5.18 -30.81 -5.07
N THR A 135 5.66 -30.49 -3.87
CA THR A 135 6.29 -29.19 -3.57
C THR A 135 7.69 -29.45 -3.01
N PHE A 136 8.67 -28.75 -3.57
CA PHE A 136 10.04 -28.71 -3.08
C PHE A 136 10.32 -27.33 -2.53
N LEU A 137 10.96 -27.24 -1.37
CA LEU A 137 11.36 -25.98 -0.77
C LEU A 137 12.78 -26.07 -0.25
N GLY A 138 13.61 -25.09 -0.62
CA GLY A 138 14.91 -24.83 -0.03
C GLY A 138 14.86 -23.57 0.81
N ARG A 139 15.53 -23.59 1.97
CA ARG A 139 15.52 -22.50 2.94
C ARG A 139 16.91 -22.25 3.49
N TYR A 140 17.26 -20.98 3.58
CA TYR A 140 18.39 -20.46 4.35
C TYR A 140 17.86 -19.48 5.39
N ASN A 141 18.35 -19.57 6.62
CA ASN A 141 18.02 -18.67 7.72
C ASN A 141 19.29 -18.26 8.46
N TYR A 142 19.45 -16.97 8.75
CA TYR A 142 20.47 -16.47 9.65
C TYR A 142 19.85 -16.18 11.01
N ASP A 143 20.23 -16.97 12.01
CA ASP A 143 19.84 -16.73 13.39
C ASP A 143 20.73 -15.67 14.01
N SER A 144 20.22 -14.45 14.10
CA SER A 144 20.95 -13.33 14.68
C SER A 144 21.24 -13.49 16.17
N TYR A 145 20.44 -14.29 16.90
CA TYR A 145 20.63 -14.46 18.34
C TYR A 145 21.89 -15.29 18.62
N ASN A 146 22.04 -16.41 17.92
CA ASN A 146 23.22 -17.29 18.05
C ASN A 146 24.34 -16.96 17.06
N SER A 147 24.13 -16.00 16.14
CA SER A 147 25.04 -15.70 15.03
C SER A 147 25.32 -16.91 14.13
N GLU A 148 24.29 -17.73 13.86
CA GLU A 148 24.41 -19.00 13.15
C GLU A 148 23.74 -18.99 11.77
N HIS A 149 24.34 -19.72 10.84
CA HIS A 149 23.75 -20.02 9.54
C HIS A 149 23.01 -21.35 9.60
N GLN A 150 21.74 -21.34 9.21
CA GLN A 150 20.86 -22.50 9.24
C GLN A 150 20.36 -22.80 7.83
N TYR A 151 20.31 -24.09 7.48
CA TYR A 151 19.95 -24.55 6.14
C TYR A 151 18.93 -25.66 6.26
N GLY A 152 17.90 -25.61 5.43
CA GLY A 152 16.86 -26.62 5.48
C GLY A 152 16.06 -26.71 4.21
N GLY A 153 15.12 -27.63 4.21
CA GLY A 153 14.21 -27.81 3.11
C GLY A 153 12.98 -28.59 3.51
N MET A 154 12.01 -28.60 2.60
CA MET A 154 10.81 -29.39 2.69
C MET A 154 10.57 -30.10 1.35
N ILE A 155 10.13 -31.35 1.43
CA ILE A 155 9.52 -32.05 0.30
C ILE A 155 8.12 -32.45 0.76
N SER A 156 7.11 -32.09 0.00
CA SER A 156 5.74 -32.50 0.28
C SER A 156 5.04 -33.05 -0.94
N TYR A 157 4.04 -33.89 -0.68
CA TYR A 157 3.12 -34.44 -1.64
C TYR A 157 1.70 -34.17 -1.17
N LYS A 158 0.88 -33.56 -2.03
CA LYS A 158 -0.49 -33.18 -1.69
C LYS A 158 -1.45 -33.53 -2.81
N THR A 159 -2.54 -34.20 -2.45
CA THR A 159 -3.69 -34.48 -3.32
C THR A 159 -4.94 -33.79 -2.77
N LYS A 160 -6.10 -34.05 -3.38
CA LYS A 160 -7.39 -33.58 -2.84
C LYS A 160 -7.73 -34.19 -1.47
N SER A 161 -7.25 -35.41 -1.20
CA SER A 161 -7.62 -36.18 -0.01
C SER A 161 -6.44 -36.53 0.89
N SER A 162 -5.22 -36.18 0.55
CA SER A 162 -4.05 -36.48 1.38
C SER A 162 -2.99 -35.41 1.29
N ALA A 163 -2.23 -35.25 2.36
CA ALA A 163 -1.01 -34.45 2.38
C ALA A 163 0.04 -35.17 3.23
N LEU A 164 1.28 -35.11 2.79
CA LEU A 164 2.45 -35.60 3.52
C LEU A 164 3.60 -34.64 3.26
N ALA A 165 4.32 -34.23 4.29
CA ALA A 165 5.48 -33.37 4.16
C ALA A 165 6.61 -33.81 5.08
N PHE A 166 7.82 -33.77 4.56
CA PHE A 166 9.06 -33.98 5.28
C PHE A 166 9.80 -32.66 5.37
N TYR A 167 10.34 -32.37 6.54
CA TYR A 167 11.06 -31.16 6.87
C TYR A 167 12.40 -31.53 7.47
N GLY A 168 13.45 -30.83 7.07
CA GLY A 168 14.76 -30.95 7.69
C GLY A 168 15.44 -29.60 7.77
N MET A 169 16.09 -29.33 8.90
CA MET A 169 16.93 -28.16 9.08
C MET A 169 18.19 -28.52 9.89
N VAL A 170 19.32 -27.97 9.47
CA VAL A 170 20.58 -27.97 10.23
C VAL A 170 20.75 -26.59 10.86
N LYS A 171 20.91 -26.56 12.19
CA LYS A 171 21.12 -25.35 13.01
C LYS A 171 22.43 -25.49 13.79
N GLY A 172 23.52 -24.97 13.24
CA GLY A 172 24.85 -25.21 13.79
C GLY A 172 25.18 -26.71 13.80
N THR A 173 25.31 -27.30 14.99
CA THR A 173 25.54 -28.75 15.20
C THR A 173 24.26 -29.53 15.50
N THR A 174 23.10 -28.88 15.51
CA THR A 174 21.81 -29.51 15.83
C THR A 174 20.97 -29.74 14.58
N TYR A 175 20.16 -30.79 14.60
CA TYR A 175 19.22 -31.16 13.53
C TYR A 175 17.79 -31.00 14.03
N ASP A 176 16.94 -30.39 13.21
CA ASP A 176 15.49 -30.25 13.41
C ASP A 176 14.79 -30.97 12.26
N LEU A 177 14.26 -32.17 12.53
CA LEU A 177 13.66 -33.04 11.52
C LEU A 177 12.21 -33.31 11.90
N SER A 178 11.30 -33.23 10.93
CA SER A 178 9.92 -33.63 11.17
C SER A 178 9.24 -34.18 9.92
N VAL A 179 8.19 -34.96 10.15
CA VAL A 179 7.24 -35.39 9.13
C VAL A 179 5.85 -35.09 9.65
N ASP A 180 4.98 -34.59 8.79
CA ASP A 180 3.58 -34.42 9.12
C ASP A 180 2.68 -34.76 7.93
N GLY A 181 1.41 -35.04 8.21
CA GLY A 181 0.47 -35.41 7.17
C GLY A 181 -0.99 -35.43 7.61
N SER A 182 -1.85 -35.54 6.61
CA SER A 182 -3.30 -35.68 6.77
C SER A 182 -3.89 -36.58 5.69
N LEU A 183 -4.99 -37.25 6.04
CA LEU A 183 -5.76 -38.11 5.16
C LEU A 183 -7.25 -37.84 5.39
N LYS A 184 -7.92 -37.41 4.33
CA LYS A 184 -9.38 -37.27 4.29
C LYS A 184 -10.02 -38.58 3.85
N VAL A 185 -10.91 -39.09 4.69
CA VAL A 185 -11.64 -40.34 4.46
C VAL A 185 -13.13 -40.04 4.55
N LYS A 186 -13.92 -40.60 3.64
CA LYS A 186 -15.39 -40.51 3.71
C LYS A 186 -15.96 -41.91 3.95
N LEU A 187 -16.62 -42.11 5.08
CA LEU A 187 -17.25 -43.38 5.47
C LEU A 187 -18.77 -43.16 5.56
N GLY A 188 -19.48 -43.50 4.49
CA GLY A 188 -20.92 -43.24 4.37
C GLY A 188 -21.22 -41.73 4.48
N PRO A 189 -22.06 -41.30 5.45
CA PRO A 189 -22.40 -39.89 5.63
C PRO A 189 -21.34 -39.09 6.40
N VAL A 190 -20.30 -39.74 6.95
CA VAL A 190 -19.28 -39.09 7.76
C VAL A 190 -18.07 -38.74 6.91
N SER A 191 -17.67 -37.47 6.95
CA SER A 191 -16.41 -36.99 6.38
C SER A 191 -15.39 -36.83 7.50
N SER A 192 -14.22 -37.45 7.38
CA SER A 192 -13.18 -37.40 8.41
C SER A 192 -11.85 -36.94 7.85
N GLU A 193 -11.04 -36.28 8.67
CA GLU A 193 -9.65 -35.96 8.41
C GLU A 193 -8.79 -36.52 9.55
N ILE A 194 -7.97 -37.53 9.27
CA ILE A 194 -6.98 -38.05 10.21
C ILE A 194 -5.67 -37.34 9.93
N PHE A 195 -4.96 -36.92 10.96
CA PHE A 195 -3.71 -36.18 10.81
C PHE A 195 -2.70 -36.56 11.88
N GLY A 196 -1.42 -36.36 11.59
CA GLY A 196 -0.36 -36.72 12.52
C GLY A 196 0.98 -36.10 12.16
N ALA A 197 1.83 -35.94 13.16
CA ALA A 197 3.19 -35.42 13.01
C ALA A 197 4.16 -36.15 13.94
N VAL A 198 5.42 -36.21 13.54
CA VAL A 198 6.55 -36.67 14.35
C VAL A 198 7.70 -35.70 14.15
N ALA A 199 8.32 -35.25 15.23
CA ALA A 199 9.44 -34.32 15.21
C ALA A 199 10.54 -34.73 16.18
N VAL A 200 11.79 -34.49 15.79
CA VAL A 200 12.98 -34.69 16.60
C VAL A 200 13.89 -33.47 16.53
N TYR A 201 14.55 -33.15 17.64
CA TYR A 201 15.52 -32.06 17.72
C TYR A 201 16.75 -32.49 18.53
N GLY A 202 17.95 -32.22 18.02
CA GLY A 202 19.20 -32.47 18.77
C GLY A 202 20.44 -32.63 17.89
N SER A 203 21.61 -32.66 18.52
CA SER A 203 22.91 -32.91 17.84
C SER A 203 23.10 -34.37 17.43
N SER A 204 22.49 -35.29 18.17
CA SER A 204 22.28 -36.68 17.78
C SER A 204 20.77 -36.91 17.69
N PRO A 205 20.13 -36.63 16.53
CA PRO A 205 18.71 -36.87 16.34
C PRO A 205 18.45 -38.35 16.66
N PHE A 206 17.36 -38.64 17.36
CA PHE A 206 17.00 -39.99 17.89
C PHE A 206 17.69 -40.45 19.18
N SER A 207 18.52 -39.61 19.83
CA SER A 207 19.05 -39.91 21.17
C SER A 207 18.01 -39.80 22.30
N ALA A 208 16.88 -39.16 22.03
CA ALA A 208 15.71 -39.10 22.91
C ALA A 208 14.43 -39.40 22.11
N PRO A 209 13.34 -39.83 22.76
CA PRO A 209 12.08 -40.10 22.09
C PRO A 209 11.60 -38.93 21.21
N PRO A 210 10.97 -39.20 20.06
CA PRO A 210 10.40 -38.14 19.25
C PRO A 210 9.19 -37.51 19.95
N THR A 211 8.92 -36.27 19.59
CA THR A 211 7.62 -35.64 19.85
C THR A 211 6.67 -36.07 18.77
N TYR A 212 5.45 -36.43 19.12
CA TYR A 212 4.46 -36.84 18.14
C TYR A 212 3.08 -36.27 18.45
N LEU A 213 2.28 -36.17 17.40
CA LEU A 213 0.90 -35.75 17.42
C LEU A 213 0.08 -36.70 16.54
N ILE A 214 -1.13 -37.01 17.00
CA ILE A 214 -2.13 -37.70 16.20
C ILE A 214 -3.51 -37.10 16.50
N GLY A 215 -4.34 -36.97 15.48
CA GLY A 215 -5.70 -36.49 15.68
C GLY A 215 -6.63 -36.88 14.55
N ALA A 216 -7.92 -36.67 14.79
CA ALA A 216 -8.98 -36.87 13.84
C ALA A 216 -10.03 -35.77 13.99
N LEU A 217 -10.54 -35.29 12.85
CA LEU A 217 -11.75 -34.49 12.73
C LEU A 217 -12.82 -35.35 12.05
N ALA A 218 -14.08 -35.19 12.44
CA ALA A 218 -15.20 -35.87 11.83
C ALA A 218 -16.42 -34.94 11.73
N ASP A 219 -16.94 -34.81 10.52
CA ASP A 219 -18.14 -34.04 10.20
C ASP A 219 -19.26 -34.99 9.78
N TRP A 220 -20.41 -34.84 10.41
CA TRP A 220 -21.63 -35.59 10.11
C TRP A 220 -22.86 -34.68 10.22
N ASN A 221 -23.46 -34.35 9.08
CA ASN A 221 -24.58 -33.41 8.97
C ASN A 221 -24.25 -32.06 9.61
N LYS A 222 -24.86 -31.79 10.78
CA LYS A 222 -24.70 -30.55 11.55
C LYS A 222 -23.70 -30.71 12.69
N ILE A 223 -23.06 -31.87 12.84
CA ILE A 223 -22.14 -32.14 13.94
C ILE A 223 -20.72 -32.15 13.40
N SER A 224 -19.81 -31.46 14.07
CA SER A 224 -18.36 -31.59 13.89
C SER A 224 -17.75 -32.04 15.21
N ALA A 225 -16.82 -32.98 15.18
CA ALA A 225 -16.11 -33.45 16.35
C ALA A 225 -14.63 -33.59 16.07
N GLY A 226 -13.81 -33.34 17.07
CA GLY A 226 -12.37 -33.46 16.97
C GLY A 226 -11.75 -34.08 18.21
N ILE A 227 -10.68 -34.85 17.99
CA ILE A 227 -9.80 -35.36 19.03
C ILE A 227 -8.35 -35.27 18.56
N GLN A 228 -7.46 -34.84 19.44
CA GLN A 228 -6.04 -34.71 19.16
C GLN A 228 -5.24 -35.03 20.42
N TYR A 229 -4.23 -35.88 20.28
CA TYR A 229 -3.25 -36.18 21.32
C TYR A 229 -1.87 -35.79 20.84
N ALA A 230 -1.09 -35.16 21.72
CA ALA A 230 0.33 -34.90 21.49
C ALA A 230 1.15 -35.26 22.71
N ASN A 231 2.34 -35.82 22.48
CA ASN A 231 3.27 -36.20 23.55
C ASN A 231 4.65 -35.61 23.24
N GLN A 232 5.20 -34.91 24.22
CA GLN A 232 6.48 -34.22 24.12
C GLN A 232 7.64 -35.18 24.30
N GLY A 233 8.66 -34.99 23.48
CA GLY A 233 9.93 -35.70 23.57
C GLY A 233 11.07 -34.72 23.33
N SER A 234 11.93 -35.01 22.36
CA SER A 234 13.07 -34.15 22.00
C SER A 234 12.70 -32.80 21.36
N TRP A 235 11.48 -32.66 20.83
CA TRP A 235 10.95 -31.43 20.22
C TRP A 235 9.85 -30.85 21.14
N SER A 236 9.51 -29.55 21.01
CA SER A 236 8.53 -28.93 21.94
C SER A 236 7.12 -28.90 21.36
N ILE A 237 6.08 -29.25 22.10
CA ILE A 237 4.70 -28.95 21.66
C ILE A 237 4.53 -27.42 21.59
N LYS A 238 3.99 -26.89 20.47
CA LYS A 238 3.84 -25.43 20.27
C LYS A 238 2.38 -25.05 20.01
N TYR A 239 1.99 -23.90 20.55
CA TYR A 239 0.71 -23.23 20.31
C TYR A 239 0.94 -21.84 19.75
N ASP A 240 -0.03 -21.34 18.99
CA ASP A 240 0.05 -20.03 18.34
C ASP A 240 -0.34 -18.86 19.24
N TYR A 241 -1.40 -19.07 20.01
CA TYR A 241 -1.93 -18.13 20.97
C TYR A 241 -2.30 -18.95 22.21
N SER A 242 -1.84 -18.47 23.36
CA SER A 242 -2.49 -18.71 24.65
C SER A 242 -2.92 -20.16 24.99
N ASP A 243 -2.00 -21.13 25.02
CA ASP A 243 -2.22 -22.30 25.89
C ASP A 243 -1.91 -21.91 27.35
N PRO A 244 -2.90 -21.92 28.25
CA PRO A 244 -2.67 -21.67 29.68
C PRO A 244 -1.76 -22.74 30.33
N ASN A 245 -1.58 -23.89 29.69
CA ASN A 245 -0.77 -25.01 30.17
C ASN A 245 0.54 -25.18 29.38
N LYS A 246 1.16 -24.05 28.97
CA LYS A 246 2.31 -23.87 28.03
C LYS A 246 3.55 -24.79 28.14
N TYR A 247 3.58 -25.80 29.01
CA TYR A 247 4.74 -26.68 29.25
C TYR A 247 4.33 -28.12 29.58
N SER A 248 3.33 -28.65 28.88
CA SER A 248 2.87 -30.00 29.15
C SER A 248 3.73 -31.10 28.49
N GLU A 249 4.00 -32.16 29.24
CA GLU A 249 4.59 -33.40 28.71
C GLU A 249 3.68 -34.10 27.70
N TRP A 250 2.36 -34.01 27.86
CA TRP A 250 1.38 -34.53 26.91
C TRP A 250 0.05 -33.77 26.99
N VAL A 251 -0.71 -33.74 25.91
CA VAL A 251 -2.03 -33.09 25.89
C VAL A 251 -3.03 -33.90 25.08
N LEU A 252 -4.28 -33.85 25.49
CA LEU A 252 -5.44 -34.39 24.79
C LEU A 252 -6.46 -33.26 24.61
N ASN A 253 -6.72 -32.84 23.38
CA ASN A 253 -7.72 -31.83 23.05
C ASN A 253 -8.90 -32.46 22.34
N THR A 254 -10.12 -32.12 22.76
CA THR A 254 -11.34 -32.64 22.15
C THR A 254 -12.41 -31.56 22.02
N PHE A 255 -13.25 -31.68 21.01
CA PHE A 255 -14.46 -30.86 20.88
C PHE A 255 -15.58 -31.60 20.16
N VAL A 256 -16.81 -31.15 20.39
CA VAL A 256 -18.00 -31.51 19.62
C VAL A 256 -18.86 -30.26 19.44
N ASP A 257 -19.08 -29.85 18.19
CA ASP A 257 -19.88 -28.70 17.80
C ASP A 257 -21.15 -29.14 17.07
N TYR A 258 -22.26 -28.46 17.32
CA TYR A 258 -23.50 -28.52 16.56
C TYR A 258 -23.75 -27.19 15.85
N TYR A 259 -23.88 -27.25 14.52
CA TYR A 259 -24.11 -26.13 13.64
C TYR A 259 -25.60 -25.96 13.35
N PHE A 260 -26.19 -24.87 13.84
CA PHE A 260 -27.55 -24.50 13.48
C PHE A 260 -27.59 -24.03 12.02
N THR A 261 -26.60 -23.22 11.65
CA THR A 261 -26.27 -22.72 10.30
C THR A 261 -24.75 -22.80 10.09
N SER A 262 -24.22 -22.36 8.94
CA SER A 262 -22.76 -22.26 8.74
C SER A 262 -22.07 -21.30 9.71
N ASP A 263 -22.84 -20.35 10.26
CA ASP A 263 -22.31 -19.20 10.98
C ASP A 263 -22.63 -19.26 12.48
N ILE A 264 -23.59 -20.11 12.87
CA ILE A 264 -24.07 -20.23 14.25
C ILE A 264 -23.86 -21.66 14.74
N SER A 265 -23.05 -21.83 15.77
CA SER A 265 -22.85 -23.12 16.42
C SER A 265 -22.81 -23.02 17.94
N VAL A 266 -23.11 -24.14 18.58
CA VAL A 266 -22.82 -24.40 19.99
C VAL A 266 -21.96 -25.64 20.08
N GLY A 267 -20.97 -25.65 20.95
CA GLY A 267 -20.08 -26.79 21.10
C GLY A 267 -19.62 -27.01 22.52
N PHE A 268 -19.04 -28.18 22.76
CA PHE A 268 -18.39 -28.54 24.00
C PHE A 268 -16.94 -28.89 23.71
N PHE A 269 -16.04 -28.61 24.66
CA PHE A 269 -14.65 -29.03 24.58
C PHE A 269 -14.18 -29.64 25.89
N LEU A 270 -13.15 -30.47 25.79
CA LEU A 270 -12.40 -31.02 26.91
C LEU A 270 -10.93 -31.10 26.50
N ASP A 271 -10.10 -30.40 27.25
CA ASP A 271 -8.66 -30.37 27.16
C ASP A 271 -8.07 -30.98 28.43
N VAL A 272 -7.18 -31.96 28.29
CA VAL A 272 -6.57 -32.71 29.39
C VAL A 272 -5.07 -32.75 29.23
N ASN A 273 -4.35 -32.57 30.33
CA ASN A 273 -2.90 -32.64 30.43
C ASN A 273 -2.49 -33.03 31.87
N PRO A 274 -1.20 -33.16 32.21
CA PRO A 274 -0.75 -33.46 33.56
C PRO A 274 -1.13 -32.41 34.62
N THR A 275 -1.37 -31.15 34.22
CA THR A 275 -1.72 -30.07 35.16
C THR A 275 -3.22 -30.04 35.48
N GLY A 276 -4.07 -30.67 34.66
CA GLY A 276 -5.49 -30.88 34.95
C GLY A 276 -6.37 -31.04 33.73
N TYR A 277 -7.65 -30.70 33.91
CA TYR A 277 -8.68 -30.76 32.89
C TYR A 277 -9.39 -29.40 32.77
N ASN A 278 -9.56 -28.94 31.55
CA ASN A 278 -10.30 -27.74 31.18
C ASN A 278 -11.42 -28.14 30.23
N TYR A 279 -12.66 -27.81 30.56
CA TYR A 279 -13.82 -28.16 29.75
C TYR A 279 -14.88 -27.07 29.83
N GLY A 280 -15.65 -26.97 28.76
CA GLY A 280 -16.58 -25.87 28.65
C GLY A 280 -17.48 -25.94 27.43
N THR A 281 -18.28 -24.90 27.28
CA THR A 281 -19.19 -24.67 26.15
C THR A 281 -18.67 -23.52 25.30
N LYS A 282 -18.80 -23.63 23.99
CA LYS A 282 -18.47 -22.59 23.01
C LYS A 282 -19.75 -22.17 22.28
N PHE A 283 -19.94 -20.88 22.09
CA PHE A 283 -21.00 -20.32 21.27
C PHE A 283 -20.36 -19.47 20.19
N LYS A 284 -20.65 -19.76 18.93
CA LYS A 284 -20.07 -19.04 17.79
C LYS A 284 -21.15 -18.36 16.97
N LEU A 285 -20.90 -17.10 16.60
CA LEU A 285 -21.66 -16.31 15.64
C LEU A 285 -20.68 -15.62 14.69
N ASN A 286 -20.50 -16.17 13.49
CA ASN A 286 -19.47 -15.75 12.54
C ASN A 286 -18.07 -15.76 13.19
N ASP A 287 -17.41 -14.60 13.24
CA ASP A 287 -16.08 -14.40 13.83
C ASP A 287 -16.12 -14.10 15.33
N LEU A 288 -17.32 -14.04 15.94
CA LEU A 288 -17.50 -13.89 17.38
C LEU A 288 -17.60 -15.27 18.03
N GLU A 289 -16.80 -15.50 19.06
CA GLU A 289 -16.85 -16.70 19.90
C GLU A 289 -16.98 -16.31 21.37
N LEU A 290 -17.92 -16.93 22.07
CA LEU A 290 -18.06 -16.86 23.52
C LEU A 290 -17.76 -18.24 24.09
N LEU A 291 -16.79 -18.32 25.00
CA LEU A 291 -16.37 -19.55 25.65
C LEU A 291 -16.68 -19.47 27.14
N VAL A 292 -17.36 -20.49 27.66
CA VAL A 292 -17.66 -20.69 29.08
C VAL A 292 -16.95 -21.94 29.58
N SER A 293 -16.01 -21.84 30.51
CA SER A 293 -15.15 -22.95 30.97
C SER A 293 -15.10 -23.11 32.49
N ASN A 294 -14.63 -24.26 32.96
CA ASN A 294 -14.32 -24.47 34.38
C ASN A 294 -12.95 -23.90 34.80
N GLY A 295 -12.08 -23.59 33.84
CA GLY A 295 -10.69 -23.18 34.07
C GLY A 295 -10.23 -22.04 33.17
N ASP A 296 -8.91 -21.88 33.10
CA ASP A 296 -8.23 -20.89 32.27
C ASP A 296 -8.25 -21.36 30.82
N VAL A 297 -8.62 -20.48 29.89
CA VAL A 297 -8.78 -20.78 28.46
C VAL A 297 -7.84 -19.95 27.59
N ASP A 298 -7.14 -18.96 28.16
CA ASP A 298 -6.21 -18.10 27.44
C ASP A 298 -4.96 -17.80 28.28
N GLY A 299 -3.89 -18.58 28.03
CA GLY A 299 -2.57 -18.36 28.61
C GLY A 299 -1.80 -17.12 28.13
N GLY A 300 -2.50 -16.14 27.55
CA GLY A 300 -2.02 -14.83 27.12
C GLY A 300 -2.64 -13.68 27.92
N MET A 301 -3.63 -13.94 28.77
CA MET A 301 -4.21 -12.97 29.70
C MET A 301 -3.89 -13.36 31.14
N ASP A 302 -3.68 -12.36 32.00
CA ASP A 302 -3.44 -12.59 33.42
C ASP A 302 -4.73 -13.05 34.12
N GLY A 303 -4.63 -14.10 34.95
CA GLY A 303 -5.75 -14.65 35.72
C GLY A 303 -6.32 -15.94 35.13
N ILE A 304 -7.50 -16.35 35.60
CA ILE A 304 -8.24 -17.50 35.08
C ILE A 304 -9.44 -16.95 34.32
N GLN A 305 -9.53 -17.15 33.01
CA GLN A 305 -10.65 -16.68 32.19
C GLN A 305 -11.66 -17.80 31.97
N ARG A 306 -12.71 -17.87 32.80
CA ARG A 306 -13.78 -18.85 32.60
C ARG A 306 -14.83 -18.38 31.61
N LEU A 307 -14.89 -17.07 31.35
CA LEU A 307 -15.84 -16.47 30.42
C LEU A 307 -15.10 -15.57 29.43
N GLU A 308 -14.75 -16.10 28.27
CA GLU A 308 -14.00 -15.38 27.25
C GLU A 308 -14.88 -14.99 26.06
N LEU A 309 -14.79 -13.74 25.63
CA LEU A 309 -15.31 -13.28 24.34
C LEU A 309 -14.16 -12.97 23.38
N SER A 310 -14.15 -13.65 22.24
CA SER A 310 -13.15 -13.51 21.19
C SER A 310 -13.78 -13.03 19.87
N TYR A 311 -13.15 -12.05 19.21
CA TYR A 311 -13.57 -11.50 17.91
C TYR A 311 -12.36 -11.13 17.05
N SER A 312 -12.46 -11.32 15.73
CA SER A 312 -11.43 -10.85 14.79
C SER A 312 -11.99 -9.96 13.69
N ASN A 313 -11.22 -8.93 13.32
CA ASN A 313 -11.58 -8.01 12.24
C ASN A 313 -10.44 -7.86 11.23
N TYR A 314 -10.78 -7.89 9.95
CA TYR A 314 -9.85 -7.57 8.86
C TYR A 314 -10.34 -6.35 8.10
N PHE A 315 -9.45 -5.37 7.93
CA PHE A 315 -9.71 -4.13 7.21
C PHE A 315 -8.59 -3.86 6.21
N SER A 316 -8.92 -3.30 5.04
CA SER A 316 -7.97 -3.05 3.95
C SER A 316 -8.20 -1.67 3.35
N ILE A 317 -7.12 -0.90 3.22
CA ILE A 317 -7.08 0.38 2.50
C ILE A 317 -6.33 0.17 1.20
N ASP A 318 -7.02 0.43 0.08
CA ASP A 318 -6.40 0.54 -1.23
C ASP A 318 -5.71 1.90 -1.37
N LEU A 319 -4.39 1.87 -1.58
CA LEU A 319 -3.54 3.04 -1.72
C LEU A 319 -3.04 3.24 -3.15
N GLU A 320 -3.46 2.40 -4.11
CA GLU A 320 -2.97 2.40 -5.48
C GLU A 320 -3.16 3.76 -6.16
N LYS A 321 -4.35 4.35 -6.04
CA LYS A 321 -4.68 5.66 -6.63
C LYS A 321 -3.80 6.76 -6.06
N SER A 322 -3.60 6.76 -4.74
CA SER A 322 -2.79 7.76 -4.04
C SER A 322 -1.31 7.66 -4.43
N PHE A 323 -0.77 6.43 -4.52
CA PHE A 323 0.60 6.20 -4.99
C PHE A 323 0.78 6.59 -6.46
N LYS A 324 -0.18 6.27 -7.33
CA LYS A 324 -0.16 6.71 -8.73
C LYS A 324 -0.11 8.24 -8.84
N ALA A 325 -0.93 8.95 -8.06
CA ALA A 325 -0.93 10.41 -8.03
C ALA A 325 0.41 10.99 -7.56
N LEU A 326 0.99 10.43 -6.48
CA LEU A 326 2.29 10.85 -5.96
C LEU A 326 3.39 10.70 -7.01
N ILE A 327 3.48 9.54 -7.66
CA ILE A 327 4.53 9.24 -8.65
C ILE A 327 4.41 10.19 -9.84
N ARG A 328 3.19 10.45 -10.30
CA ARG A 328 2.93 11.46 -11.34
C ARG A 328 3.38 12.86 -10.92
N SER A 329 3.12 13.28 -9.68
CA SER A 329 3.55 14.59 -9.17
C SER A 329 5.09 14.74 -9.12
N THR A 330 5.83 13.64 -9.00
CA THR A 330 7.30 13.64 -9.00
C THR A 330 7.93 13.64 -10.40
N LYS A 331 7.13 13.37 -11.46
CA LYS A 331 7.62 13.37 -12.83
C LYS A 331 8.09 14.77 -13.22
N LYS A 332 9.38 14.90 -13.50
CA LYS A 332 9.99 16.14 -13.99
C LYS A 332 9.74 16.25 -15.49
N LEU A 333 8.91 17.20 -15.90
CA LEU A 333 8.69 17.56 -17.30
C LEU A 333 9.55 18.78 -17.66
N PRO A 334 9.95 18.94 -18.94
CA PRO A 334 10.65 20.13 -19.41
C PRO A 334 9.85 21.39 -19.10
N LYS A 335 10.56 22.52 -18.93
CA LYS A 335 9.90 23.82 -18.72
C LYS A 335 9.15 24.25 -19.98
N ILE A 336 8.07 25.01 -19.83
CA ILE A 336 7.24 25.45 -20.97
C ILE A 336 8.08 26.18 -22.01
N ALA A 337 9.02 27.04 -21.60
CA ALA A 337 9.92 27.72 -22.53
C ALA A 337 10.87 26.77 -23.28
N GLU A 338 11.26 25.64 -22.69
CA GLU A 338 12.08 24.63 -23.37
C GLU A 338 11.27 23.91 -24.45
N ILE A 339 10.00 23.60 -24.15
CA ILE A 339 9.07 22.98 -25.10
C ILE A 339 8.80 23.95 -26.26
N LYS A 340 8.56 25.23 -25.97
CA LYS A 340 8.34 26.26 -27.00
C LYS A 340 9.50 26.45 -27.98
N LYS A 341 10.74 26.18 -27.56
CA LYS A 341 11.92 26.31 -28.44
C LYS A 341 11.99 25.24 -29.52
N THR A 342 11.40 24.08 -29.29
CA THR A 342 11.57 22.90 -30.15
C THR A 342 10.28 22.45 -30.82
N ALA A 343 9.14 22.68 -30.19
CA ALA A 343 7.86 22.20 -30.67
C ALA A 343 7.30 23.04 -31.82
N LYS A 344 6.72 22.36 -32.81
CA LYS A 344 6.16 22.93 -34.04
C LYS A 344 4.65 22.68 -34.11
N VAL A 345 3.97 23.44 -34.95
CA VAL A 345 2.55 23.19 -35.27
C VAL A 345 2.39 21.75 -35.77
N GLY A 346 1.42 21.03 -35.19
CA GLY A 346 1.18 19.61 -35.42
C GLY A 346 1.80 18.67 -34.39
N ASP A 347 2.83 19.11 -33.65
CA ASP A 347 3.49 18.25 -32.66
C ASP A 347 2.57 17.96 -31.48
N THR A 348 2.59 16.70 -31.02
CA THR A 348 1.98 16.34 -29.73
C THR A 348 2.97 16.62 -28.60
N VAL A 349 2.57 17.49 -27.67
CA VAL A 349 3.39 17.89 -26.51
C VAL A 349 2.70 17.50 -25.22
N THR A 350 3.50 17.32 -24.17
CA THR A 350 3.00 17.20 -22.79
C THR A 350 3.62 18.29 -21.93
N ILE A 351 2.78 19.17 -21.39
CA ILE A 351 3.20 20.27 -20.53
C ILE A 351 2.74 20.04 -19.09
N ARG A 352 3.46 20.63 -18.12
CA ARG A 352 3.01 20.77 -16.73
C ARG A 352 3.08 22.23 -16.35
N GLY A 353 2.01 22.74 -15.76
CA GLY A 353 1.96 24.13 -15.32
C GLY A 353 0.74 24.42 -14.45
N ILE A 354 0.58 25.70 -14.11
CA ILE A 354 -0.52 26.21 -13.32
C ILE A 354 -1.51 26.93 -14.23
N VAL A 355 -2.79 26.65 -14.06
CA VAL A 355 -3.88 27.34 -14.74
C VAL A 355 -3.90 28.80 -14.27
N ALA A 356 -3.68 29.74 -15.19
CA ALA A 356 -3.57 31.16 -14.89
C ALA A 356 -4.93 31.85 -14.72
N VAL A 357 -5.97 31.34 -15.38
CA VAL A 357 -7.33 31.89 -15.39
C VAL A 357 -8.35 30.76 -15.57
N ASP A 358 -9.52 30.88 -14.94
CA ASP A 358 -10.61 29.91 -15.10
C ASP A 358 -10.94 29.66 -16.58
N THR A 359 -11.16 28.39 -16.94
CA THR A 359 -11.59 28.05 -18.30
C THR A 359 -12.91 28.74 -18.63
N GLY A 360 -12.97 29.41 -19.78
CA GLY A 360 -14.17 30.13 -20.23
C GLY A 360 -14.08 31.65 -20.09
N VAL A 361 -13.26 32.18 -19.17
CA VAL A 361 -13.17 33.62 -18.89
C VAL A 361 -12.62 34.40 -20.09
N MET A 362 -11.59 33.87 -20.75
CA MET A 362 -10.94 34.52 -21.90
C MET A 362 -11.33 33.90 -23.24
N GLY A 363 -12.37 33.07 -23.29
CA GLY A 363 -12.85 32.40 -24.50
C GLY A 363 -13.49 31.05 -24.19
N ASN A 364 -14.40 30.59 -25.05
CA ASN A 364 -15.12 29.34 -24.83
C ASN A 364 -14.17 28.13 -24.85
N ASN A 365 -14.14 27.35 -23.76
CA ASN A 365 -13.20 26.24 -23.55
C ASN A 365 -11.72 26.64 -23.65
N VAL A 366 -11.40 27.92 -23.41
CA VAL A 366 -10.03 28.43 -23.40
C VAL A 366 -9.58 28.67 -21.97
N THR A 367 -8.34 28.29 -21.68
CA THR A 367 -7.57 28.73 -20.52
C THR A 367 -6.10 28.96 -20.92
N TYR A 368 -5.27 29.36 -19.96
CA TYR A 368 -3.83 29.51 -20.12
C TYR A 368 -3.12 28.72 -19.02
N VAL A 369 -2.14 27.92 -19.39
CA VAL A 369 -1.32 27.14 -18.45
C VAL A 369 0.09 27.70 -18.49
N VAL A 370 0.59 28.13 -17.32
CA VAL A 370 1.84 28.87 -17.18
C VAL A 370 2.79 28.20 -16.19
N ASP A 371 4.08 28.41 -16.36
CA ASP A 371 5.11 28.12 -15.38
C ASP A 371 6.01 29.36 -15.18
N GLU A 372 7.11 29.25 -14.45
CA GLU A 372 8.02 30.38 -14.22
C GLU A 372 8.79 30.83 -15.48
N THR A 373 8.65 30.11 -16.59
CA THR A 373 9.41 30.33 -17.84
C THR A 373 8.55 30.80 -19.00
N GLY A 374 7.25 30.50 -19.03
CA GLY A 374 6.34 30.90 -20.10
C GLY A 374 4.92 30.36 -19.91
N GLY A 375 4.14 30.32 -20.99
CA GLY A 375 2.79 29.74 -20.97
C GLY A 375 2.29 29.30 -22.34
N TYR A 376 1.23 28.50 -22.36
CA TYR A 376 0.49 28.14 -23.56
C TYR A 376 -0.98 28.50 -23.41
N MET A 377 -1.60 28.98 -24.49
CA MET A 377 -3.05 28.93 -24.62
C MET A 377 -3.46 27.46 -24.73
N VAL A 378 -4.49 27.08 -23.99
CA VAL A 378 -5.01 25.71 -23.97
C VAL A 378 -6.46 25.75 -24.36
N TRP A 379 -6.83 24.93 -25.34
CA TRP A 379 -8.19 24.84 -25.83
C TRP A 379 -8.68 23.39 -25.90
N GLY A 380 -9.92 23.17 -25.50
CA GLY A 380 -10.62 21.91 -25.76
C GLY A 380 -11.58 21.51 -24.65
N ARG A 381 -12.47 20.56 -24.95
CA ARG A 381 -13.47 20.07 -24.00
C ARG A 381 -12.85 19.44 -22.75
N ASN A 382 -11.67 18.84 -22.87
CA ASN A 382 -10.97 18.24 -21.73
C ASN A 382 -10.42 19.28 -20.74
N ALA A 383 -10.29 20.55 -21.14
CA ALA A 383 -9.92 21.65 -20.26
C ALA A 383 -11.13 22.29 -19.53
N ALA A 384 -12.36 21.81 -19.79
CA ALA A 384 -13.55 22.33 -19.14
C ALA A 384 -13.48 22.13 -17.62
N GLY A 385 -13.86 23.17 -16.86
CA GLY A 385 -13.90 23.13 -15.40
C GLY A 385 -12.57 23.38 -14.69
N LEU A 386 -11.45 23.56 -15.40
CA LEU A 386 -10.19 23.98 -14.78
C LEU A 386 -10.31 25.38 -14.17
N LYS A 387 -9.74 25.54 -12.98
CA LYS A 387 -9.77 26.77 -12.18
C LYS A 387 -8.40 27.39 -12.03
N ALA A 388 -8.34 28.71 -11.92
CA ALA A 388 -7.10 29.42 -11.64
C ALA A 388 -6.41 28.85 -10.39
N GLY A 389 -5.12 28.57 -10.47
CA GLY A 389 -4.34 27.91 -9.42
C GLY A 389 -4.36 26.39 -9.45
N ASP A 390 -5.09 25.75 -10.37
CA ASP A 390 -4.98 24.31 -10.60
C ASP A 390 -3.62 23.96 -11.22
N GLU A 391 -2.92 22.99 -10.65
CA GLU A 391 -1.73 22.40 -11.27
C GLU A 391 -2.16 21.25 -12.17
N VAL A 392 -1.74 21.27 -13.44
CA VAL A 392 -2.20 20.33 -14.46
C VAL A 392 -1.04 19.76 -15.26
N ILE A 393 -1.22 18.51 -15.72
CA ILE A 393 -0.46 17.93 -16.82
C ILE A 393 -1.39 17.82 -18.01
N ILE A 394 -1.00 18.40 -19.15
CA ILE A 394 -1.82 18.43 -20.36
C ILE A 394 -1.03 17.79 -21.49
N THR A 395 -1.65 16.82 -22.16
CA THR A 395 -1.16 16.28 -23.43
C THR A 395 -2.10 16.70 -24.54
N GLY A 396 -1.55 17.22 -25.63
CA GLY A 396 -2.32 17.74 -26.75
C GLY A 396 -1.42 18.07 -27.93
N TYR A 397 -2.00 18.45 -29.06
CA TYR A 397 -1.25 18.86 -30.23
C TYR A 397 -1.20 20.38 -30.36
N ILE A 398 -0.09 20.90 -30.87
CA ILE A 398 0.10 22.33 -31.10
C ILE A 398 -0.64 22.74 -32.37
N LYS A 399 -1.36 23.86 -32.30
CA LYS A 399 -2.00 24.53 -33.42
C LYS A 399 -1.74 26.02 -33.35
N GLU A 400 -1.78 26.70 -34.49
CA GLU A 400 -1.78 28.16 -34.53
C GLU A 400 -3.22 28.68 -34.54
N TYR A 401 -3.51 29.66 -33.69
CA TYR A 401 -4.80 30.32 -33.61
C TYR A 401 -4.60 31.84 -33.52
N TYR A 402 -4.98 32.56 -34.58
CA TYR A 402 -4.76 34.01 -34.70
C TYR A 402 -3.32 34.46 -34.42
N GLY A 403 -2.33 33.65 -34.82
CA GLY A 403 -0.91 33.98 -34.68
C GLY A 403 -0.29 33.66 -33.32
N ILE A 404 -1.02 33.00 -32.41
CA ILE A 404 -0.45 32.41 -31.18
C ILE A 404 -0.50 30.88 -31.21
N LEU A 405 0.44 30.25 -30.50
CA LEU A 405 0.43 28.79 -30.34
C LEU A 405 -0.57 28.37 -29.26
N GLU A 406 -1.53 27.54 -29.65
CA GLU A 406 -2.48 26.86 -28.78
C GLU A 406 -2.16 25.36 -28.66
N ILE A 407 -2.42 24.78 -27.49
CA ILE A 407 -2.47 23.33 -27.31
C ILE A 407 -3.93 22.90 -27.34
N VAL A 408 -4.27 22.07 -28.32
CA VAL A 408 -5.58 21.40 -28.38
C VAL A 408 -5.52 20.12 -27.55
N THR A 409 -6.31 20.07 -26.48
CA THR A 409 -6.19 19.03 -25.44
C THR A 409 -6.68 17.65 -25.89
N ASN A 410 -5.80 16.64 -25.83
CA ASN A 410 -6.17 15.23 -25.93
C ASN A 410 -6.52 14.65 -24.55
N SER A 411 -5.73 15.00 -23.53
CA SER A 411 -5.98 14.64 -22.14
C SER A 411 -5.55 15.76 -21.20
N VAL A 412 -6.28 15.89 -20.10
CA VAL A 412 -6.00 16.83 -19.03
C VAL A 412 -6.04 16.05 -17.72
N GLU A 413 -4.97 16.15 -16.95
CA GLU A 413 -4.89 15.60 -15.61
C GLU A 413 -4.67 16.73 -14.61
N LYS A 414 -5.59 16.86 -13.65
CA LYS A 414 -5.45 17.80 -12.53
C LYS A 414 -4.66 17.14 -11.39
N ILE A 415 -3.56 17.77 -10.99
CA ILE A 415 -2.62 17.28 -9.97
C ILE A 415 -2.92 17.87 -8.59
N ALA A 416 -3.20 19.18 -8.53
CA ALA A 416 -3.50 19.89 -7.29
C ALA A 416 -4.37 21.13 -7.57
N SER A 417 -4.92 21.73 -6.51
CA SER A 417 -5.66 23.02 -6.59
C SER A 417 -4.98 24.05 -5.68
N GLY A 418 -5.25 25.34 -5.92
CA GLY A 418 -4.83 26.42 -5.01
C GLY A 418 -3.32 26.72 -5.00
N LYS A 419 -2.59 26.37 -6.08
CA LYS A 419 -1.18 26.74 -6.24
C LYS A 419 -1.04 28.24 -6.52
N LYS A 420 0.07 28.82 -6.06
CA LYS A 420 0.49 30.17 -6.46
C LYS A 420 0.78 30.17 -7.96
N ILE A 421 0.12 31.07 -8.69
CA ILE A 421 0.31 31.23 -10.13
C ILE A 421 1.62 31.99 -10.38
N PRO A 422 2.58 31.44 -11.15
CA PRO A 422 3.79 32.16 -11.52
C PRO A 422 3.49 33.42 -12.33
N ILE A 423 4.18 34.51 -12.01
CA ILE A 423 4.07 35.80 -12.70
C ILE A 423 5.48 36.22 -13.10
N ILE A 424 5.69 36.51 -14.38
CA ILE A 424 7.00 36.89 -14.92
C ILE A 424 7.08 38.42 -15.04
N PRO A 425 7.98 39.11 -14.32
CA PRO A 425 8.23 40.53 -14.55
C PRO A 425 8.83 40.75 -15.94
N VAL A 426 8.28 41.70 -16.69
CA VAL A 426 8.74 42.05 -18.04
C VAL A 426 8.77 43.56 -18.24
N ARG A 427 9.56 44.01 -19.19
CA ARG A 427 9.47 45.37 -19.76
C ARG A 427 8.63 45.36 -21.04
N ALA A 428 8.13 46.52 -21.45
CA ALA A 428 7.26 46.68 -22.60
C ALA A 428 7.89 46.08 -23.87
N LEU A 429 9.15 46.40 -24.17
CA LEU A 429 9.84 45.86 -25.35
C LEU A 429 10.08 44.34 -25.28
N ASP A 430 10.16 43.75 -24.09
CA ASP A 430 10.41 42.32 -23.95
C ASP A 430 9.23 41.49 -24.49
N VAL A 431 8.01 42.06 -24.47
CA VAL A 431 6.78 41.42 -24.98
C VAL A 431 6.85 41.20 -26.50
N PHE A 432 7.44 42.15 -27.24
CA PHE A 432 7.52 42.10 -28.71
C PHE A 432 8.46 41.02 -29.25
N SER A 433 9.28 40.40 -28.38
CA SER A 433 10.14 39.27 -28.75
C SER A 433 9.36 37.98 -29.03
N GLY A 434 8.07 37.91 -28.67
CA GLY A 434 7.26 36.69 -28.71
C GLY A 434 7.63 35.64 -27.66
N LYS A 435 8.74 35.82 -26.93
CA LYS A 435 9.21 34.88 -25.88
C LYS A 435 8.16 34.59 -24.81
N TYR A 436 7.36 35.60 -24.46
CA TYR A 436 6.38 35.52 -23.38
C TYR A 436 4.96 35.26 -23.88
N GLU A 437 4.78 34.89 -25.15
CA GLU A 437 3.47 34.53 -25.69
C GLU A 437 2.73 33.55 -24.76
N SER A 438 1.48 33.88 -24.41
CA SER A 438 0.61 33.12 -23.49
C SER A 438 1.11 32.98 -22.05
N ALA A 439 2.20 33.65 -21.67
CA ALA A 439 2.67 33.71 -20.29
C ALA A 439 1.87 34.75 -19.48
N LEU A 440 1.80 34.55 -18.16
CA LEU A 440 1.29 35.56 -17.23
C LEU A 440 2.43 36.47 -16.80
N VAL A 441 2.35 37.73 -17.20
CA VAL A 441 3.41 38.72 -16.98
C VAL A 441 2.97 39.85 -16.05
N LYS A 442 3.94 40.59 -15.51
CA LYS A 442 3.74 41.82 -14.74
C LYS A 442 4.57 42.94 -15.33
N ILE A 443 3.94 44.09 -15.57
CA ILE A 443 4.57 45.33 -16.04
C ILE A 443 4.13 46.50 -15.17
N THR A 444 5.02 47.47 -14.94
CA THR A 444 4.72 48.73 -14.26
C THR A 444 5.14 49.88 -15.16
N GLY A 445 4.22 50.82 -15.42
CA GLY A 445 4.47 51.93 -16.34
C GLY A 445 3.47 53.06 -16.18
N THR A 446 3.61 54.08 -17.01
CA THR A 446 2.75 55.26 -17.06
C THR A 446 1.76 55.14 -18.22
N VAL A 447 0.50 55.45 -17.96
CA VAL A 447 -0.57 55.43 -18.97
C VAL A 447 -0.37 56.60 -19.95
N MET A 448 -0.25 56.28 -21.23
CA MET A 448 -0.05 57.24 -22.33
C MET A 448 -1.29 57.45 -23.18
N GLU A 449 -2.27 56.55 -23.09
CA GLU A 449 -3.52 56.64 -23.83
C GLU A 449 -4.59 55.83 -23.12
N VAL A 450 -5.83 56.33 -23.10
CA VAL A 450 -6.98 55.64 -22.54
C VAL A 450 -8.08 55.61 -23.61
N GLN A 451 -8.50 54.40 -23.97
CA GLN A 451 -9.65 54.11 -24.80
C GLN A 451 -10.62 53.23 -24.02
N LYS A 452 -11.85 53.09 -24.54
CA LYS A 452 -12.92 52.33 -23.88
C LYS A 452 -12.53 50.90 -23.48
N TYR A 453 -11.73 50.22 -24.30
CA TYR A 453 -11.35 48.81 -24.10
C TYR A 453 -9.83 48.59 -24.11
N SER A 454 -9.02 49.65 -24.17
CA SER A 454 -7.56 49.52 -24.14
C SER A 454 -6.90 50.75 -23.56
N ILE A 455 -5.74 50.54 -22.96
CA ILE A 455 -4.82 51.60 -22.55
C ILE A 455 -3.43 51.32 -23.12
N MET A 456 -2.63 52.36 -23.30
CA MET A 456 -1.22 52.23 -23.67
C MET A 456 -0.36 52.50 -22.44
N VAL A 457 0.48 51.54 -22.05
CA VAL A 457 1.35 51.64 -20.86
C VAL A 457 2.80 51.76 -21.31
N LYS A 458 3.46 52.83 -20.88
CA LYS A 458 4.86 53.12 -21.18
C LYS A 458 5.76 52.87 -19.98
N ASP A 459 6.80 52.08 -20.17
CA ASP A 459 7.90 51.96 -19.20
C ASP A 459 9.18 52.62 -19.74
N ASP A 460 10.33 52.29 -19.15
CA ASP A 460 11.64 52.80 -19.57
C ASP A 460 12.11 52.23 -20.92
N SER A 461 11.53 51.10 -21.35
CA SER A 461 11.91 50.40 -22.58
C SER A 461 11.04 50.81 -23.77
N GLY A 462 9.74 51.00 -23.57
CA GLY A 462 8.81 51.22 -24.68
C GLY A 462 7.36 51.34 -24.23
N VAL A 463 6.45 51.11 -25.18
CA VAL A 463 5.00 51.20 -24.95
C VAL A 463 4.36 49.86 -25.32
N ILE A 464 3.44 49.37 -24.49
CA ILE A 464 2.65 48.16 -24.75
C ILE A 464 1.17 48.42 -24.54
N LYS A 465 0.35 47.78 -25.37
CA LYS A 465 -1.11 47.82 -25.28
C LYS A 465 -1.59 46.88 -24.17
N VAL A 466 -2.49 47.37 -23.33
CA VAL A 466 -3.25 46.56 -22.37
C VAL A 466 -4.71 46.56 -22.81
N TYR A 467 -5.29 45.37 -22.98
CA TYR A 467 -6.63 45.22 -23.55
C TYR A 467 -7.62 44.60 -22.55
N ALA A 468 -8.79 45.22 -22.39
CA ALA A 468 -9.88 44.73 -21.56
C ALA A 468 -10.76 43.76 -22.35
N LYS A 469 -10.49 42.45 -22.20
CA LYS A 469 -11.28 41.42 -22.85
C LYS A 469 -12.65 41.26 -22.18
N LYS A 470 -13.73 41.18 -22.97
CA LYS A 470 -15.13 41.15 -22.48
C LYS A 470 -15.39 40.21 -21.28
N GLY A 471 -14.82 39.01 -21.27
CA GLY A 471 -15.09 38.03 -20.20
C GLY A 471 -14.30 38.26 -18.90
N THR A 472 -13.35 39.18 -18.86
CA THR A 472 -12.54 39.48 -17.66
C THR A 472 -13.17 40.54 -16.77
N ASN A 473 -14.23 41.22 -17.24
CA ASN A 473 -14.90 42.32 -16.55
C ASN A 473 -13.96 43.46 -16.12
N VAL A 474 -12.89 43.67 -16.88
CA VAL A 474 -11.95 44.78 -16.68
C VAL A 474 -12.55 46.07 -17.27
N SER A 475 -12.48 47.16 -16.51
CA SER A 475 -12.81 48.52 -16.92
C SER A 475 -11.61 49.44 -16.72
N PHE A 476 -11.48 50.42 -17.62
CA PHE A 476 -10.46 51.47 -17.56
C PHE A 476 -11.07 52.85 -17.23
N GLU A 477 -12.34 52.91 -16.82
CA GLU A 477 -13.05 54.17 -16.54
C GLU A 477 -12.36 55.01 -15.45
N ASP A 478 -11.76 54.36 -14.45
CA ASP A 478 -11.05 55.03 -13.35
C ASP A 478 -9.55 55.27 -13.65
N ILE A 479 -9.09 54.97 -14.87
CA ILE A 479 -7.70 55.14 -15.28
C ILE A 479 -7.53 56.44 -16.06
N SER A 480 -6.58 57.27 -15.65
CA SER A 480 -6.28 58.55 -16.29
C SER A 480 -4.93 58.55 -17.02
N PHE A 481 -4.83 59.38 -18.05
CA PHE A 481 -3.55 59.68 -18.70
C PHE A 481 -2.53 60.18 -17.66
N GLY A 482 -1.27 59.72 -17.75
CA GLY A 482 -0.20 60.07 -16.83
C GLY A 482 -0.19 59.28 -15.52
N GLN A 483 -1.22 58.45 -15.25
CA GLN A 483 -1.25 57.60 -14.07
C GLN A 483 -0.19 56.50 -14.16
N LYS A 484 0.54 56.28 -13.06
CA LYS A 484 1.45 55.13 -12.95
C LYS A 484 0.67 53.94 -12.43
N ILE A 485 0.68 52.84 -13.18
CA ILE A 485 -0.05 51.62 -12.86
C ILE A 485 0.86 50.39 -12.93
N THR A 486 0.45 49.33 -12.27
CA THR A 486 0.98 47.97 -12.43
C THR A 486 -0.09 47.09 -13.02
N VAL A 487 0.25 46.39 -14.10
CA VAL A 487 -0.65 45.47 -14.79
C VAL A 487 -0.10 44.06 -14.76
N ILE A 488 -0.93 43.11 -14.35
CA ILE A 488 -0.70 41.67 -14.50
C ILE A 488 -1.60 41.17 -15.63
N GLY A 489 -1.10 40.34 -16.53
CA GLY A 489 -1.96 39.84 -17.61
C GLY A 489 -1.30 38.82 -18.51
N ILE A 490 -2.14 38.18 -19.32
CA ILE A 490 -1.69 37.21 -20.32
C ILE A 490 -1.19 37.94 -21.55
N VAL A 491 0.02 37.64 -21.99
CA VAL A 491 0.53 38.14 -23.28
C VAL A 491 -0.18 37.42 -24.42
N SER A 492 -0.76 38.19 -25.34
CA SER A 492 -1.45 37.68 -26.51
C SER A 492 -1.05 38.47 -27.75
N LEU A 493 -1.32 37.89 -28.92
CA LEU A 493 -1.17 38.54 -30.21
C LEU A 493 -2.56 38.61 -30.86
N PHE A 494 -2.99 39.81 -31.25
CA PHE A 494 -4.26 40.00 -31.93
C PHE A 494 -4.06 40.86 -33.17
N LYS A 495 -4.38 40.30 -34.35
CA LYS A 495 -4.22 40.98 -35.66
C LYS A 495 -2.82 41.59 -35.88
N GLY A 496 -1.78 40.92 -35.37
CA GLY A 496 -0.38 41.37 -35.50
C GLY A 496 0.08 42.37 -34.43
N GLU A 497 -0.77 42.75 -33.47
CA GLU A 497 -0.40 43.60 -32.34
C GLU A 497 -0.23 42.78 -31.07
N TRP A 498 0.91 42.93 -30.38
CA TRP A 498 1.12 42.36 -29.06
C TRP A 498 0.36 43.15 -28.00
N GLU A 499 -0.33 42.43 -27.12
CA GLU A 499 -1.13 43.00 -26.04
C GLU A 499 -1.03 42.20 -24.74
N ILE A 500 -1.25 42.86 -23.62
CA ILE A 500 -1.40 42.23 -22.30
C ILE A 500 -2.87 42.27 -21.92
N ILE A 501 -3.43 41.12 -21.57
CA ILE A 501 -4.84 40.96 -21.22
C ILE A 501 -4.96 40.66 -19.71
N PRO A 502 -5.38 41.61 -18.87
CA PRO A 502 -5.59 41.36 -17.45
C PRO A 502 -6.72 40.36 -17.24
N ARG A 503 -6.60 39.48 -16.23
CA ARG A 503 -7.57 38.40 -16.00
C ARG A 503 -8.80 38.85 -15.22
N SER A 504 -8.65 39.93 -14.47
CA SER A 504 -9.71 40.58 -13.69
C SER A 504 -9.31 42.02 -13.35
N GLN A 505 -10.23 42.83 -12.81
CA GLN A 505 -9.92 44.19 -12.35
C GLN A 505 -8.77 44.22 -11.33
N ALA A 506 -8.63 43.18 -10.48
CA ALA A 506 -7.60 43.10 -9.45
C ALA A 506 -6.16 42.97 -10.02
N ASP A 507 -6.03 42.67 -11.31
CA ASP A 507 -4.75 42.64 -12.00
C ASP A 507 -4.25 44.04 -12.41
N ILE A 508 -5.02 45.11 -12.14
CA ILE A 508 -4.63 46.51 -12.37
C ILE A 508 -4.51 47.21 -11.01
N GLN A 509 -3.33 47.79 -10.72
CA GLN A 509 -2.98 48.39 -9.43
C GLN A 509 -2.37 49.78 -9.57
#